data_AF-A0A5B6X5C2-F1
#
_entry.id   AF-A0A5B6X5C2-F1
#
_cell.length_a   1.000
_cell.length_b   1.000
_cell.length_c   1.000
_cell.angle_alpha   90.00
_cell.angle_beta   90.00
_cell.angle_gamma   90.00
#
_symmetry.space_group_name_H-M   'P 1'
#
loop_
_entity.id
_entity.type
_entity.pdbx_description
1 polymer ?
#
loop_
_entity_poly.entity_id
_entity_poly.type
_entity_poly.pdbx_seq_one_letter_code
_entity_poly.pdbx_strand_id
1 'polypeptide(L)' 'MAIKLDLEKAYDRVSWDFIEVSLVAAGFLEKIRKVIMNAISSSTMQILWNGVPSRSFKPVRGISQGCPLSP' A
#
# COMPACT_ATOMS: atom_id res chain seq x y z
N MET A 1 -13.70 24.68 -19.01
CA MET A 1 -12.61 24.75 -18.01
C MET A 1 -12.36 23.34 -17.51
N ALA A 2 -11.12 22.86 -17.53
CA ALA A 2 -10.76 21.51 -17.05
C ALA A 2 -9.71 21.64 -15.95
N ILE A 3 -9.86 20.84 -14.88
CA ILE A 3 -8.90 20.78 -13.76
C ILE A 3 -8.24 19.41 -13.83
N LYS A 4 -6.90 19.38 -13.81
CA LYS A 4 -6.12 18.15 -13.69
C LYS A 4 -5.58 18.04 -12.27
N LEU A 5 -5.83 16.91 -11.63
CA LEU A 5 -5.28 16.55 -10.33
C LEU A 5 -4.35 15.37 -10.51
N ASP A 6 -3.15 15.47 -9.95
CA ASP A 6 -2.15 14.41 -9.93
C ASP A 6 -1.74 14.16 -8.48
N LEU A 7 -1.60 12.89 -8.11
CA LEU A 7 -1.28 12.48 -6.74
C LEU A 7 0.19 12.09 -6.66
N GLU A 8 0.97 12.86 -5.92
CA GLU A 8 2.38 12.57 -5.71
C GLU A 8 2.54 11.22 -4.97
N LYS A 9 3.23 10.26 -5.62
CA LYS A 9 3.57 8.96 -5.01
C LYS A 9 2.35 8.24 -4.42
N ALA A 10 1.27 8.17 -5.20
CA ALA A 10 -0.03 7.65 -4.75
C ALA A 10 0.07 6.27 -4.07
N TYR A 11 0.85 5.36 -4.64
CA TYR A 11 1.05 4.01 -4.11
C TYR A 11 1.87 4.01 -2.81
N ASP A 12 2.87 4.89 -2.66
CA ASP A 12 3.70 4.95 -1.45
C ASP A 12 3.00 5.65 -0.27
N ARG A 13 2.02 6.50 -0.57
CA ARG A 13 1.39 7.38 0.43
C ARG A 13 0.00 6.93 0.86
N VAL A 14 -0.60 5.93 0.22
CA VAL A 14 -1.93 5.43 0.61
C VAL A 14 -1.93 4.91 2.04
N SER A 15 -2.88 5.36 2.86
CA SER A 15 -3.03 4.89 4.24
C SER A 15 -3.69 3.51 4.26
N TRP A 16 -3.19 2.61 5.10
CA TRP A 16 -3.81 1.29 5.31
C TRP A 16 -5.15 1.39 6.00
N ASP A 17 -5.32 2.31 6.96
CA ASP A 17 -6.61 2.57 7.61
C ASP A 17 -7.65 3.01 6.57
N PHE A 18 -7.24 3.82 5.60
CA PHE A 18 -8.11 4.24 4.51
C PHE A 18 -8.52 3.05 3.62
N ILE A 19 -7.59 2.13 3.33
CA ILE A 19 -7.90 0.91 2.58
C ILE A 19 -8.89 0.05 3.35
N GLU A 20 -8.68 -0.17 4.65
CA GLU A 20 -9.56 -0.98 5.49
C GLU A 20 -10.98 -0.40 5.53
N VAL A 21 -11.12 0.90 5.83
CA VAL A 21 -12.41 1.59 5.84
C VAL A 21 -13.08 1.55 4.47
N SER A 22 -12.31 1.69 3.39
CA SER A 22 -12.84 1.61 2.01
C SER A 22 -13.38 0.21 1.68
N LEU A 23 -12.66 -0.84 2.09
CA LEU A 23 -13.11 -2.23 1.92
C LEU A 23 -14.37 -2.52 2.74
N VAL A 24 -14.48 -1.93 3.94
CA VAL A 24 -15.71 -2.00 4.76
C VAL A 24 -16.87 -1.33 4.05
N ALA A 25 -16.68 -0.10 3.55
CA ALA A 25 -17.70 0.66 2.84
C ALA A 25 -18.16 -0.03 1.55
N ALA A 26 -17.24 -0.70 0.85
CA ALA A 26 -17.53 -1.48 -0.36
C ALA A 26 -18.20 -2.84 -0.08
N GLY A 27 -18.41 -3.21 1.19
CA GLY A 27 -19.15 -4.43 1.57
C GLY A 27 -18.33 -5.72 1.48
N PHE A 28 -17.00 -5.64 1.48
CA PHE A 28 -16.16 -6.85 1.47
C PHE A 28 -16.33 -7.65 2.77
N LEU A 29 -16.42 -8.98 2.61
CA LEU A 29 -16.46 -9.92 3.73
C LEU A 29 -15.20 -9.79 4.58
N GLU A 30 -15.36 -9.86 5.90
CA GLU A 30 -14.27 -9.73 6.87
C GLU A 30 -13.08 -10.66 6.58
N LYS A 31 -13.35 -11.89 6.13
CA LYS A 31 -12.30 -12.85 5.75
C LYS A 31 -11.42 -12.32 4.62
N ILE A 32 -12.02 -11.71 3.59
CA ILE A 32 -11.31 -11.16 2.45
C ILE A 32 -10.53 -9.90 2.87
N ARG A 33 -11.16 -9.04 3.68
CA ARG A 33 -10.47 -7.85 4.25
C ARG A 33 -9.21 -8.24 4.99
N LYS A 34 -9.28 -9.23 5.89
CA LYS A 34 -8.10 -9.72 6.63
C LYS A 34 -7.00 -10.23 5.70
N VAL A 35 -7.36 -10.95 4.63
CA VAL A 35 -6.37 -11.43 3.65
C VAL A 35 -5.69 -10.26 2.95
N ILE A 36 -6.44 -9.26 2.50
CA ILE A 36 -5.89 -8.06 1.84
C ILE A 36 -5.01 -7.28 2.82
N MET A 37 -5.49 -7.00 4.03
CA MET A 37 -4.75 -6.24 5.04
C MET A 37 -3.46 -6.97 5.45
N ASN A 38 -3.48 -8.29 5.58
CA ASN A 38 -2.28 -9.08 5.83
C ASN A 38 -1.30 -9.04 4.65
N ALA A 39 -1.80 -9.10 3.41
CA ALA A 39 -0.96 -9.05 2.23
C ALA A 39 -0.20 -7.72 2.10
N ILE A 40 -0.86 -6.59 2.39
CA ILE A 40 -0.22 -5.27 2.30
C ILE A 40 0.67 -4.94 3.51
N SER A 41 0.36 -5.46 4.70
CA SER A 41 1.09 -5.11 5.94
C SER A 41 2.23 -6.04 6.33
N SER A 42 2.29 -7.25 5.76
CA SER A 42 3.34 -8.24 6.07
C SER A 42 4.69 -7.95 5.39
N SER A 43 4.72 -7.03 4.43
CA SER A 43 5.93 -6.72 3.67
C SER A 43 7.01 -6.04 4.51
N THR A 44 8.27 -6.29 4.16
CA THR A 44 9.43 -5.56 4.71
C THR A 44 10.21 -4.95 3.55
N MET A 45 10.85 -3.82 3.80
CA MET A 45 11.55 -3.04 2.77
C MET A 45 12.99 -2.74 3.20
N GLN A 46 13.86 -2.60 2.20
CA GLN A 46 15.23 -2.11 2.34
C GLN A 46 15.48 -1.06 1.26
N ILE A 47 16.26 -0.04 1.59
CA ILE A 47 16.73 0.95 0.63
C ILE A 47 18.04 0.42 0.05
N LEU A 48 18.09 0.23 -1.27
CA LEU A 48 19.33 -0.06 -1.97
C LEU A 48 20.05 1.25 -2.27
N TRP A 49 21.14 1.53 -1.55
CA TRP A 49 21.92 2.76 -1.72
C TRP A 49 23.30 2.42 -2.29
N ASN A 50 23.59 2.87 -3.51
CA ASN A 50 24.84 2.58 -4.22
C ASN A 50 25.17 1.07 -4.28
N GLY A 51 24.14 0.23 -4.49
CA GLY A 51 24.29 -1.23 -4.53
C GLY A 51 24.39 -1.91 -3.17
N VAL A 52 24.37 -1.15 -2.06
CA VAL A 52 24.41 -1.69 -0.70
C VAL A 52 23.03 -1.59 -0.06
N PRO A 53 22.43 -2.70 0.41
CA PRO A 53 21.13 -2.67 1.06
C PRO A 53 21.24 -2.07 2.46
N SER A 54 20.27 -1.22 2.82
CA SER A 54 20.12 -0.69 4.17
C SER A 54 19.63 -1.75 5.15
N ARG A 55 19.51 -1.38 6.42
CA ARG A 55 18.73 -2.16 7.39
C ARG A 55 17.29 -2.31 6.91
N SER A 56 16.70 -3.48 7.14
CA SER A 56 15.30 -3.73 6.86
C SER A 56 14.40 -2.95 7.80
N PHE A 57 13.29 -2.45 7.28
CA PHE A 57 12.25 -1.77 8.03
C PHE A 57 10.86 -2.23 7.55
N LYS A 58 9.87 -2.06 8.42
CA LYS A 58 8.47 -2.29 8.06
C LYS A 58 7.85 -0.97 7.58
N PRO A 59 7.26 -0.92 6.37
CA PRO A 59 6.42 0.20 6.00
C PRO A 59 5.20 0.27 6.93
N VAL A 60 4.68 1.47 7.13
CA VAL A 60 3.45 1.72 7.92
C VAL A 60 2.28 2.18 7.05
N ARG A 61 2.55 2.38 5.76
CA ARG A 61 1.61 2.81 4.73
C ARG A 61 2.17 2.45 3.37
N GLY A 62 1.35 2.65 2.35
CA GLY A 62 1.72 2.40 0.97
C GLY A 62 1.51 0.95 0.56
N ILE A 63 1.51 0.72 -0.74
CA ILE A 63 1.35 -0.60 -1.37
C ILE A 63 2.50 -0.81 -2.35
N SER A 64 3.02 -2.04 -2.41
CA SER A 64 4.16 -2.36 -3.27
C SER A 64 3.74 -2.31 -4.74
N GLN A 65 4.34 -1.41 -5.51
CA GLN A 65 4.18 -1.38 -6.97
C GLN A 65 4.67 -2.70 -7.57
N GLY A 66 3.89 -3.28 -8.48
CA GLY A 66 4.14 -4.62 -9.04
C GLY A 66 3.56 -5.78 -8.23
N CYS A 67 2.90 -5.52 -7.10
CA CYS A 67 2.05 -6.53 -6.47
C CYS A 67 0.82 -6.81 -7.35
N PRO A 68 0.38 -8.07 -7.54
CA PRO A 68 -0.82 -8.38 -8.33
C PRO A 68 -2.12 -7.73 -7.83
N LEU A 69 -2.14 -7.28 -6.57
CA LEU A 69 -3.27 -6.54 -5.98
C LEU A 69 -3.22 -5.03 -6.24
N SER A 70 -2.09 -4.52 -6.72
CA SER A 70 -1.90 -3.12 -7.09
C SER A 70 -2.10 -2.98 -8.61
N PRO A 71 -2.98 -2.07 -9.08
CA PRO A 71 -3.19 -1.86 -10.51
C PRO A 71 -1.97 -1.31 -11.22
#